data_AF-A0A4Z0YF65-F1
#
_entry.id   AF-A0A4Z0YF65-F1
#
_cell.length_a   1.000
_cell.length_b   1.000
_cell.length_c   1.000
_cell.angle_alpha   90.00
_cell.angle_beta   90.00
_cell.angle_gamma   90.00
#
_symmetry.space_group_name_H-M   'P 1'
#
loop_
_entity.id
_entity.type
_entity.pdbx_description
1 polymer ?
#
loop_
_entity_poly.entity_id
_entity_poly.type
_entity_poly.pdbx_seq_one_letter_code
_entity_poly.pdbx_strand_id
1 'polypeptide(L)'
;MMPALQLHDVDVPAFLKVLDECEGNVFLVTRDGNHLNLKSKLCQLVGLTQLIEGGKIAEAYIVCEKPEDDSRLFRFNLYGKDDK
;
A
#
# COMPACT_ATOMS: atom_id res chain seq x y z
N MET A 1 0.45 12.60 14.75
CA MET A 1 -0.18 12.16 13.48
C MET A 1 0.67 11.01 12.95
N MET A 2 0.08 9.86 12.65
CA MET A 2 0.83 8.75 12.04
C MET A 2 1.26 9.19 10.62
N PRO A 3 2.51 8.93 10.21
CA PRO A 3 2.96 9.28 8.87
C PRO A 3 2.12 8.53 7.84
N ALA A 4 1.67 9.24 6.80
CA ALA A 4 0.91 8.66 5.70
C ALA A 4 1.79 8.64 4.45
N LEU A 5 1.99 7.45 3.88
CA LEU A 5 2.76 7.26 2.65
C LEU A 5 1.85 7.42 1.44
N GLN A 6 2.18 8.31 0.51
CA GLN A 6 1.49 8.42 -0.77
C GLN A 6 2.15 7.54 -1.83
N LEU A 7 1.38 6.64 -2.42
CA LEU A 7 1.83 5.71 -3.46
C LEU A 7 1.69 6.32 -4.87
N HIS A 8 2.71 6.12 -5.72
CA HIS A 8 2.68 6.59 -7.11
C HIS A 8 3.23 5.53 -8.08
N ASP A 9 2.41 5.13 -9.06
CA ASP A 9 2.83 4.23 -10.16
C ASP A 9 3.49 2.94 -9.64
N VAL A 10 2.69 2.19 -8.87
CA VAL A 10 3.10 1.00 -8.11
C VAL A 10 2.91 -0.27 -8.92
N ASP A 11 3.95 -1.10 -8.98
CA ASP A 11 3.83 -2.50 -9.38
C ASP A 11 3.04 -3.27 -8.31
N VAL A 12 1.80 -3.65 -8.65
CA VAL A 12 0.87 -4.32 -7.75
C VAL A 12 1.41 -5.68 -7.25
N PRO A 13 1.87 -6.60 -8.12
CA PRO A 13 2.48 -7.85 -7.66
C PRO A 13 3.64 -7.67 -6.68
N ALA A 14 4.56 -6.72 -6.94
CA ALA A 14 5.69 -6.45 -6.06
C ALA A 14 5.23 -5.86 -4.72
N PHE A 15 4.27 -4.93 -4.76
CA PHE A 15 3.67 -4.35 -3.56
C PHE A 15 3.00 -5.41 -2.66
N LEU A 16 2.29 -6.36 -3.25
CA LEU A 16 1.66 -7.46 -2.48
C LEU A 16 2.69 -8.35 -1.79
N LYS A 17 3.84 -8.60 -2.42
CA LYS A 17 4.95 -9.35 -1.77
C LYS A 17 5.49 -8.58 -0.56
N VAL A 18 5.71 -7.28 -0.71
CA VAL A 18 6.18 -6.42 0.39
C VAL A 18 5.15 -6.35 1.53
N LEU A 19 3.85 -6.32 1.21
CA LEU A 19 2.77 -6.39 2.20
C LEU A 19 2.74 -7.71 2.98
N ASP A 20 3.03 -8.82 2.32
CA ASP A 20 3.09 -10.13 2.97
C ASP A 20 4.26 -10.19 3.98
N GLU A 21 5.36 -9.45 3.75
CA GLU A 21 6.50 -9.30 4.68
C GLU A 21 6.25 -8.34 5.86
N CYS A 22 5.21 -7.50 5.80
CA CYS A 22 4.87 -6.60 6.89
C CYS A 22 4.34 -7.37 8.11
N GLU A 23 4.79 -7.01 9.30
CA GLU A 23 4.42 -7.75 10.52
C GLU A 23 3.22 -7.15 11.25
N GLY A 24 3.00 -5.84 11.13
CA GLY A 24 1.88 -5.11 11.69
C GLY A 24 0.72 -5.00 10.72
N ASN A 25 -0.35 -4.34 11.18
CA ASN A 25 -1.44 -3.98 10.28
C ASN A 25 -0.99 -2.85 9.34
N VAL A 26 -1.40 -2.98 8.08
CA VAL A 26 -1.15 -2.00 7.02
C VAL A 26 -2.49 -1.60 6.43
N PHE A 27 -2.81 -0.32 6.45
CA PHE A 27 -4.11 0.19 6.03
C PHE A 27 -3.98 1.04 4.77
N LEU A 28 -4.84 0.75 3.79
CA LEU A 28 -5.16 1.70 2.73
C LEU A 28 -6.20 2.67 3.24
N VAL A 29 -5.87 3.96 3.22
CA VAL A 29 -6.78 5.05 3.54
C VAL A 29 -7.23 5.70 2.23
N THR A 30 -8.52 5.58 1.97
CA THR A 30 -9.18 6.15 0.79
C THR A 30 -9.55 7.61 1.04
N ARG A 31 -9.88 8.36 -0.01
CA ARG A 31 -10.22 9.80 0.07
C ARG A 31 -11.41 10.11 0.98
N ASP A 32 -12.34 9.17 1.13
CA ASP A 32 -13.50 9.23 2.01
C ASP A 32 -13.21 8.78 3.45
N GLY A 33 -11.94 8.48 3.78
CA GLY A 33 -11.48 8.18 5.13
C GLY A 33 -11.70 6.75 5.59
N ASN A 34 -12.09 5.83 4.68
CA ASN A 34 -12.20 4.41 5.00
C ASN A 34 -10.81 3.79 5.16
N HIS A 35 -10.69 2.88 6.12
CA HIS A 35 -9.45 2.15 6.40
C HIS A 35 -9.63 0.68 5.99
N LEU A 36 -8.94 0.26 4.93
CA LEU A 36 -8.95 -1.11 4.44
C LEU A 36 -7.66 -1.80 4.88
N ASN A 37 -7.75 -2.80 5.74
CA ASN A 37 -6.57 -3.54 6.21
C ASN A 37 -6.06 -4.49 5.12
N LEU A 38 -4.92 -4.15 4.51
CA LEU A 38 -4.30 -4.88 3.42
C LEU A 38 -3.63 -6.20 3.85
N LYS A 39 -3.64 -6.58 5.13
CA LYS A 39 -3.26 -7.95 5.56
C LYS A 39 -4.37 -8.97 5.27
N SER A 40 -5.62 -8.55 5.11
CA SER A 40 -6.74 -9.43 4.73
C SER A 40 -6.74 -9.66 3.22
N LYS A 41 -6.74 -10.92 2.76
CA LYS A 41 -6.78 -11.25 1.31
C LYS A 41 -8.04 -10.73 0.60
N LEU A 42 -9.17 -10.67 1.30
CA LEU A 42 -10.39 -10.03 0.78
C LEU A 42 -10.21 -8.52 0.65
N CYS A 43 -9.62 -7.86 1.65
CA CYS A 43 -9.34 -6.43 1.59
C CYS A 43 -8.23 -6.11 0.57
N GLN A 44 -7.29 -7.03 0.33
CA GLN A 44 -6.37 -6.94 -0.80
C GLN A 44 -7.16 -6.96 -2.10
N LEU A 45 -8.06 -7.93 -2.32
CA LEU A 45 -8.87 -7.97 -3.54
C LEU A 45 -9.67 -6.67 -3.74
N VAL A 46 -10.40 -6.21 -2.71
CA VAL A 46 -11.22 -4.99 -2.76
C VAL A 46 -10.35 -3.74 -2.95
N GLY A 47 -9.29 -3.58 -2.14
CA GLY A 47 -8.36 -2.47 -2.24
C GLY A 47 -7.68 -2.42 -3.61
N LEU A 48 -7.22 -3.56 -4.13
CA LEU A 48 -6.61 -3.67 -5.45
C LEU A 48 -7.60 -3.30 -6.57
N THR A 49 -8.87 -3.70 -6.50
CA THR A 49 -9.86 -3.26 -7.49
C THR A 49 -10.04 -1.74 -7.50
N GLN A 50 -9.97 -1.09 -6.34
CA GLN A 50 -9.98 0.38 -6.22
C GLN A 50 -8.67 1.01 -6.71
N LEU A 51 -7.54 0.31 -6.56
CA LEU A 51 -6.23 0.73 -7.08
C LEU A 51 -6.12 0.56 -8.61
N ILE A 52 -6.96 -0.28 -9.23
CA ILE A 52 -6.89 -0.71 -10.64
C ILE A 52 -7.94 -0.04 -11.54
N GLU A 53 -8.74 0.93 -11.07
CA GLU A 53 -9.59 1.73 -11.98
C GLU A 53 -8.73 2.40 -13.07
N GLY A 54 -8.78 1.85 -14.30
CA GLY A 54 -7.97 2.29 -15.44
C GLY A 54 -6.46 1.99 -15.35
N GLY A 55 -6.01 1.11 -14.45
CA GLY A 55 -4.59 0.78 -14.28
C GLY A 55 -3.75 1.87 -13.61
N LYS A 56 -4.39 2.82 -12.91
CA LYS A 56 -3.71 3.89 -12.16
C LYS A 56 -4.40 4.11 -10.83
N ILE A 57 -3.60 4.27 -9.78
CA ILE A 57 -4.09 4.58 -8.44
C ILE A 57 -4.64 6.02 -8.43
N ALA A 58 -5.92 6.18 -8.13
CA ALA A 58 -6.49 7.45 -7.72
C ALA A 58 -6.05 7.73 -6.27
N GLU A 59 -4.93 8.42 -6.09
CA GLU A 59 -4.36 8.92 -4.81
C GLU A 59 -4.87 8.22 -3.54
N ALA A 60 -4.10 7.26 -3.03
CA ALA A 60 -4.38 6.58 -1.78
C ALA A 60 -3.19 6.70 -0.82
N TYR A 61 -3.49 6.70 0.47
CA TYR A 61 -2.49 6.78 1.52
C TYR A 61 -2.35 5.43 2.21
N ILE A 62 -1.12 5.07 2.58
CA ILE A 62 -0.85 3.91 3.41
C ILE A 62 -0.50 4.39 4.82
N VAL A 63 -1.08 3.73 5.83
CA VAL A 63 -0.75 3.91 7.25
C VAL A 63 -0.36 2.55 7.82
N CYS A 64 0.78 2.50 8.49
CA CYS A 64 1.24 1.30 9.18
C CYS A 64 1.11 1.45 10.69
N GLU A 65 0.88 0.33 11.38
CA GLU A 65 0.93 0.28 12.84
C GLU A 65 2.37 0.25 13.37
N LYS A 66 3.28 -0.37 12.59
CA LYS A 66 4.69 -0.54 12.94
C LYS A 66 5.60 0.39 12.12
N PRO A 67 6.54 1.12 12.76
CA PRO A 67 7.51 1.96 12.06
C PRO A 67 8.42 1.20 11.07
N GLU A 68 8.67 -0.08 11.34
CA GLU A 68 9.48 -0.94 10.46
C GLU A 68 8.77 -1.19 9.12
N ASP A 69 7.45 -1.36 9.17
CA ASP A 69 6.62 -1.56 7.98
C ASP A 69 6.50 -0.27 7.15
N ASP A 70 6.34 0.88 7.82
CA ASP A 70 6.44 2.21 7.17
C ASP A 70 7.78 2.35 6.44
N SER A 71 8.87 2.02 7.13
CA SER A 71 10.22 2.13 6.57
C SER A 71 10.45 1.17 5.40
N ARG A 72 9.82 -0.02 5.41
CA ARG A 72 9.89 -0.99 4.31
C ARG A 72 9.11 -0.46 3.08
N LEU A 73 7.87 -0.04 3.29
CA LEU A 73 6.98 0.43 2.23
C LEU A 73 7.46 1.76 1.64
N PHE A 74 8.02 2.64 2.45
CA PHE A 74 8.67 3.87 1.98
C PHE A 74 9.85 3.56 1.04
N ARG A 75 10.72 2.61 1.41
CA ARG A 75 11.83 2.18 0.53
C ARG A 75 11.31 1.53 -0.75
N PHE A 76 10.27 0.71 -0.68
CA PHE A 76 9.63 0.16 -1.87
C PHE A 76 9.10 1.27 -2.79
N ASN A 77 8.42 2.28 -2.24
CA ASN A 77 7.88 3.39 -3.05
C ASN A 77 8.98 4.25 -3.69
N LEU A 78 10.16 4.34 -3.07
CA LEU A 78 11.31 5.10 -3.60
C LEU A 78 12.16 4.31 -4.61
N TYR A 79 12.44 3.04 -4.34
CA TYR A 79 13.42 2.23 -5.07
C TYR A 79 12.83 1.03 -5.81
N GLY A 80 11.57 0.68 -5.56
CA GLY A 80 10.91 -0.48 -6.15
C GLY A 80 10.67 -0.40 -7.66
N LYS A 81 11.21 0.63 -8.33
CA LYS A 81 11.22 0.77 -9.80
C LYS A 81 12.52 0.33 -10.46
N ASP A 82 13.52 -0.10 -9.69
CA ASP A 82 14.77 -0.63 -10.26
C ASP A 82 14.68 -2.14 -10.45
N ASP A 83 14.13 -2.56 -11.59
CA ASP A 83 14.68 -3.63 -12.42
C ASP A 83 13.88 -3.72 -13.73
N LYS A 84 14.51 -3.22 -14.80
CA LYS A 84 14.28 -3.47 -16.24
C LYS A 84 12.94 -4.04 -16.72
#